data_AF-A0A0N9HRX2-F1
#
_entry.id   AF-A0A0N9HRX2-F1
#
_cell.length_a   1.000
_cell.length_b   1.000
_cell.length_c   1.000
_cell.angle_alpha   90.00
_cell.angle_beta   90.00
_cell.angle_gamma   90.00
#
_symmetry.space_group_name_H-M   'P 1'
#
loop_
_entity.id
_entity.type
_entity.pdbx_description
1 polymer ?
#
loop_
_entity_poly.entity_id
_entity_poly.type
_entity_poly.pdbx_seq_one_letter_code
_entity_poly.pdbx_strand_id
1 'polypeptide(L)'
;MPRFPSSNARTRTQPSSSPSLSHSALPPPRKRLCAPMPYSRSTLPSELDSSCRAELLASEQSFMRAITNRAGEEDFASQWAVTAHRATQALEAGLLSTATQEVFWTVSRRIHVVATRLSALEDQAAGIADKGLADAQSFLEAQGSTAFTSRQPASAADSPPRPRPPVPSQPTDLLLAPYRRWFLDHFAFPYLTAADK
;
A
#
# COMPACT_ATOMS: atom_id res chain seq x y z
N MET A 1 24.26 -24.33 -31.30
CA MET A 1 22.93 -24.06 -31.92
C MET A 1 22.28 -25.41 -32.20
N PRO A 2 20.99 -25.60 -31.88
CA PRO A 2 19.95 -25.21 -32.83
C PRO A 2 18.79 -24.43 -32.20
N ARG A 3 18.26 -23.50 -33.00
CA ARG A 3 17.02 -22.76 -32.79
C ARG A 3 15.85 -23.67 -33.20
N PHE A 4 14.77 -23.67 -32.42
CA PHE A 4 13.47 -24.19 -32.89
C PHE A 4 12.54 -23.02 -33.24
N PRO A 5 11.78 -23.13 -34.34
CA PRO A 5 11.05 -22.02 -34.93
C PRO A 5 9.63 -21.86 -34.37
N SER A 6 9.14 -20.63 -34.51
CA SER A 6 7.74 -20.23 -34.43
C SER A 6 6.89 -20.89 -35.52
N SER A 7 5.77 -21.51 -35.15
CA SER A 7 4.56 -21.60 -35.99
C SER A 7 3.46 -22.30 -35.23
N ASN A 8 2.34 -21.60 -35.04
CA ASN A 8 1.02 -22.12 -35.36
C ASN A 8 0.06 -20.94 -35.55
N ALA A 9 0.08 -20.41 -36.77
CA ALA A 9 -1.08 -19.78 -37.36
C ALA A 9 -2.00 -20.91 -37.86
N ARG A 10 -3.26 -20.96 -37.39
CA ARG A 10 -4.33 -21.60 -38.16
C ARG A 10 -5.73 -21.14 -37.74
N THR A 11 -6.38 -20.47 -38.70
CA THR A 11 -7.79 -20.63 -39.15
C THR A 11 -8.88 -20.64 -38.08
N ARG A 12 -9.65 -19.56 -37.89
CA ARG A 12 -10.79 -19.09 -38.73
C ARG A 12 -11.84 -20.18 -38.99
N THR A 13 -13.04 -20.00 -38.45
CA THR A 13 -14.32 -20.04 -39.18
C THR A 13 -15.40 -19.34 -38.35
N GLN A 14 -16.16 -18.51 -39.05
CA GLN A 14 -17.21 -17.61 -38.55
C GLN A 14 -18.60 -18.29 -38.74
N PRO A 15 -19.73 -17.62 -38.44
CA PRO A 15 -20.91 -18.22 -37.82
C PRO A 15 -21.87 -18.91 -38.79
N SER A 16 -22.67 -19.86 -38.28
CA SER A 16 -23.86 -20.33 -38.98
C SER A 16 -25.08 -19.52 -38.56
N SER A 17 -25.56 -18.70 -39.48
CA SER A 17 -26.90 -18.12 -39.46
C SER A 17 -27.93 -19.20 -39.76
N SER A 18 -29.01 -19.26 -38.97
CA SER A 18 -30.23 -19.98 -39.34
C SER A 18 -31.38 -18.99 -39.37
N PRO A 19 -31.91 -18.64 -40.56
CA PRO A 19 -33.28 -18.18 -40.70
C PRO A 19 -34.17 -19.36 -41.05
N SER A 20 -35.42 -19.34 -40.60
CA SER A 20 -36.63 -19.45 -41.44
C SER A 20 -37.82 -20.05 -40.68
N LEU A 21 -39.00 -19.57 -41.09
CA LEU A 21 -40.34 -20.16 -41.02
C LEU A 21 -41.28 -19.69 -39.91
N SER A 22 -41.94 -18.57 -40.25
CA SER A 22 -43.36 -18.29 -40.07
C SER A 22 -44.25 -19.52 -40.12
N HIS A 23 -45.11 -19.73 -39.12
CA HIS A 23 -46.47 -20.27 -39.29
C HIS A 23 -47.35 -19.84 -38.10
N SER A 24 -48.63 -19.57 -38.42
CA SER A 24 -49.79 -19.50 -37.52
C SER A 24 -50.05 -18.18 -36.78
N ALA A 25 -50.80 -17.34 -37.50
CA ALA A 25 -51.77 -16.42 -36.93
C ALA A 25 -52.83 -17.19 -36.12
N LEU A 26 -52.71 -17.11 -34.79
CA LEU A 26 -53.83 -17.27 -33.86
C LEU A 26 -53.77 -16.09 -32.89
N PRO A 27 -54.88 -15.36 -32.65
CA PRO A 27 -54.89 -14.36 -31.59
C PRO A 27 -54.59 -15.04 -30.25
N PRO A 28 -53.64 -14.54 -29.45
CA PRO A 28 -53.35 -15.14 -28.15
C PRO A 28 -54.61 -15.09 -27.29
N PRO A 29 -54.89 -16.14 -26.49
CA PRO A 29 -56.02 -16.14 -25.57
C PRO A 29 -55.91 -14.90 -24.69
N ARG A 30 -56.99 -14.11 -24.61
CA ARG A 30 -57.10 -12.96 -23.70
C ARG A 30 -56.91 -13.50 -22.28
N LYS A 31 -55.66 -13.43 -21.80
CA LYS A 31 -55.34 -13.69 -20.40
C LYS A 31 -56.19 -12.72 -19.60
N ARG A 32 -57.17 -13.26 -18.87
CA ARG A 32 -57.84 -12.53 -17.80
C ARG A 32 -56.73 -11.88 -16.99
N LEU A 33 -56.85 -10.57 -16.76
CA LEU A 33 -56.04 -9.86 -15.79
C LEU A 33 -56.06 -10.71 -14.52
N CYS A 34 -54.96 -11.40 -14.26
CA CYS A 34 -54.77 -12.14 -13.02
C CYS A 34 -55.05 -11.13 -11.92
N ALA A 35 -56.06 -11.41 -11.10
CA ALA A 35 -56.25 -10.67 -9.87
C ALA A 35 -54.89 -10.66 -9.15
N PRO A 36 -54.39 -9.49 -8.71
CA PRO A 36 -53.15 -9.44 -7.96
C PRO A 36 -53.32 -10.34 -6.73
N MET A 37 -52.49 -11.37 -6.65
CA MET A 37 -52.41 -12.23 -5.47
C MET A 37 -52.14 -11.33 -4.26
N PRO A 38 -52.99 -11.30 -3.22
CA PRO A 38 -52.84 -10.41 -2.07
C PRO A 38 -51.70 -10.82 -1.12
N TYR A 39 -50.86 -11.78 -1.51
CA TYR A 39 -49.62 -12.09 -0.82
C TYR A 39 -48.47 -11.31 -1.44
N SER A 40 -48.51 -9.99 -1.29
CA SER A 40 -47.29 -9.18 -1.34
C SER A 40 -46.38 -9.69 -0.22
N ARG A 41 -45.46 -10.60 -0.56
CA ARG A 41 -44.31 -10.89 0.30
C ARG A 41 -43.66 -9.54 0.61
N SER A 42 -43.71 -9.15 1.88
CA SER A 42 -43.07 -7.95 2.39
C SER A 42 -41.64 -7.88 1.83
N THR A 43 -41.34 -6.85 1.03
CA THR A 43 -40.01 -6.61 0.45
C THR A 43 -39.02 -6.04 1.49
N LEU A 44 -39.54 -5.67 2.66
CA LEU A 44 -38.78 -5.04 3.75
C LEU A 44 -37.55 -5.85 4.22
N PRO A 45 -37.60 -7.19 4.40
CA PRO A 45 -36.42 -7.96 4.78
C PRO A 45 -35.33 -7.92 3.71
N SER A 46 -35.70 -7.82 2.44
CA SER A 46 -34.74 -7.80 1.32
C SER A 46 -34.01 -6.46 1.21
N GLU A 47 -34.69 -5.35 1.50
CA GLU A 47 -34.08 -4.01 1.48
C GLU A 47 -33.09 -3.83 2.62
N LEU A 48 -33.45 -4.26 3.84
CA LEU A 48 -32.54 -4.23 5.00
C LEU A 48 -31.32 -5.12 4.77
N ASP A 49 -31.54 -6.35 4.28
CA ASP A 49 -30.45 -7.30 3.99
C ASP A 49 -29.46 -6.73 2.96
N SER A 50 -29.98 -6.18 1.85
CA SER A 50 -29.13 -5.58 0.81
C SER A 50 -28.40 -4.33 1.29
N SER A 51 -29.05 -3.48 2.08
CA SER A 51 -28.43 -2.29 2.67
C SER A 51 -27.32 -2.68 3.65
N CYS A 52 -27.57 -3.63 4.55
CA CYS A 52 -26.56 -4.12 5.51
C CYS A 52 -25.36 -4.74 4.78
N ARG A 53 -25.62 -5.56 3.74
CA ARG A 53 -24.56 -6.13 2.91
C ARG A 53 -23.72 -5.05 2.22
N ALA A 54 -24.36 -4.01 1.67
CA ALA A 54 -23.64 -2.91 1.04
C ALA A 54 -22.78 -2.13 2.04
N GLU A 55 -23.31 -1.85 3.24
CA GLU A 55 -22.57 -1.18 4.32
C GLU A 55 -21.33 -1.99 4.73
N LEU A 56 -21.47 -3.31 4.89
CA LEU A 56 -20.35 -4.19 5.27
C LEU A 56 -19.23 -4.21 4.23
N LEU A 57 -19.58 -4.29 2.94
CA LEU A 57 -18.59 -4.24 1.86
C LEU A 57 -17.95 -2.85 1.72
N ALA A 58 -18.72 -1.79 1.95
CA ALA A 58 -18.19 -0.43 1.98
C ALA A 58 -17.22 -0.24 3.15
N SER A 59 -17.50 -0.82 4.32
CA SER A 59 -16.59 -0.82 5.47
C SER A 59 -15.29 -1.60 5.19
N GLU A 60 -15.36 -2.73 4.48
CA GLU A 60 -14.15 -3.45 4.06
C GLU A 60 -13.26 -2.57 3.16
N GLN A 61 -13.87 -1.84 2.22
CA GLN A 61 -13.15 -0.93 1.35
C GLN A 61 -12.57 0.28 2.11
N SER A 62 -13.34 0.86 3.04
CA SER A 62 -12.85 1.99 3.84
C SER A 62 -11.71 1.57 4.76
N PHE A 63 -11.74 0.37 5.33
CA PHE A 63 -10.64 -0.21 6.09
C PHE A 63 -9.35 -0.28 5.26
N MET A 64 -9.43 -0.83 4.05
CA MET A 64 -8.27 -0.94 3.17
C MET A 64 -7.70 0.44 2.80
N ARG A 65 -8.56 1.44 2.61
CA ARG A 65 -8.12 2.83 2.37
C ARG A 65 -7.46 3.43 3.60
N ALA A 66 -8.01 3.24 4.79
CA ALA A 66 -7.46 3.75 6.04
C ALA A 66 -6.06 3.19 6.31
N ILE A 67 -5.83 1.90 6.06
CA ILE A 67 -4.49 1.30 6.19
C ILE A 67 -3.47 1.95 5.24
N THR A 68 -3.90 2.30 4.02
CA THR A 68 -2.98 2.92 3.04
C THR A 68 -2.77 4.41 3.28
N ASN A 69 -3.73 5.08 3.90
CA ASN A 69 -3.73 6.52 4.10
C ASN A 69 -4.11 6.79 5.57
N ARG A 70 -3.09 6.96 6.41
CA ARG A 70 -3.18 7.15 7.87
C ARG A 70 -4.18 8.24 8.29
N ALA A 71 -4.52 9.16 7.37
CA ALA A 71 -5.47 10.26 7.55
C ALA A 71 -6.96 9.85 7.67
N GLY A 72 -7.29 8.60 7.98
CA GLY A 72 -8.68 8.14 8.09
C GLY A 72 -8.93 6.99 9.06
N GLU A 73 -7.97 6.68 9.94
CA GLU A 73 -8.06 5.55 10.87
C GLU A 73 -9.17 5.75 11.92
N GLU A 74 -9.25 6.93 12.54
CA GLU A 74 -10.26 7.25 13.57
C GLU A 74 -11.68 7.28 12.99
N ASP A 75 -11.82 7.89 11.80
CA ASP A 75 -13.08 7.94 11.06
C ASP A 75 -13.55 6.54 10.69
N PHE A 76 -12.64 5.67 10.24
CA PHE A 76 -12.95 4.27 9.97
C PHE A 76 -13.40 3.55 11.24
N ALA A 77 -12.66 3.67 12.35
CA ALA A 77 -12.94 2.94 13.59
C ALA A 77 -14.34 3.26 14.13
N SER A 78 -14.71 4.55 14.14
CA SER A 78 -16.03 4.99 14.58
C SER A 78 -17.16 4.47 13.67
N GLN A 79 -16.99 4.56 12.35
CA GLN A 79 -17.97 4.07 11.38
C GLN A 79 -18.13 2.55 11.46
N TRP A 80 -17.02 1.81 11.57
CA TRP A 80 -17.04 0.35 11.67
C TRP A 80 -17.75 -0.11 12.94
N ALA A 81 -17.53 0.55 14.08
CA ALA A 81 -18.22 0.22 15.33
C ALA A 81 -19.75 0.34 15.18
N VAL A 82 -20.22 1.40 14.53
CA VAL A 82 -21.65 1.61 14.26
C VAL A 82 -22.21 0.54 13.32
N THR A 83 -21.54 0.30 12.18
CA THR A 83 -21.97 -0.71 11.20
C THR A 83 -21.99 -2.12 11.80
N ALA A 84 -20.94 -2.50 12.52
CA ALA A 84 -20.84 -3.80 13.17
C ALA A 84 -21.92 -3.99 14.24
N HIS A 85 -22.18 -2.95 15.05
CA HIS A 85 -23.24 -2.99 16.05
C HIS A 85 -24.62 -3.18 15.41
N ARG A 86 -24.93 -2.41 14.36
CA ARG A 86 -26.19 -2.53 13.61
C ARG A 86 -26.33 -3.90 12.95
N ALA A 87 -25.28 -4.41 12.31
CA ALA A 87 -25.28 -5.72 11.69
C ALA A 87 -25.50 -6.84 12.72
N THR A 88 -24.92 -6.71 13.93
CA THR A 88 -25.11 -7.66 15.02
C THR A 88 -26.55 -7.65 15.53
N GLN A 89 -27.16 -6.47 15.71
CA GLN A 89 -28.57 -6.37 16.07
C GLN A 89 -29.49 -7.01 15.02
N ALA A 90 -29.22 -6.76 13.72
CA ALA A 90 -29.98 -7.36 12.63
C ALA A 90 -29.80 -8.89 12.55
N LEU A 91 -28.59 -9.38 12.87
CA LEU A 91 -28.28 -10.81 12.97
C LEU A 91 -29.08 -11.47 14.11
N GLU A 92 -29.02 -10.89 15.32
CA GLU A 92 -29.72 -11.39 16.51
C GLU A 92 -31.25 -11.39 16.32
N ALA A 93 -31.77 -10.39 15.62
CA ALA A 93 -33.19 -10.30 15.27
C ALA A 93 -33.60 -11.26 14.13
N GLY A 94 -32.67 -12.01 13.54
CA GLY A 94 -32.95 -12.94 12.44
C GLY A 94 -33.37 -12.25 11.14
N LEU A 95 -33.00 -10.98 10.96
CA LEU A 95 -33.38 -10.15 9.80
C LEU A 95 -32.44 -10.32 8.60
N LEU A 96 -31.26 -10.91 8.81
CA LEU A 96 -30.25 -11.09 7.77
C LEU A 96 -30.37 -12.45 7.09
N SER A 97 -30.23 -12.46 5.77
CA SER A 97 -30.12 -13.69 4.99
C SER A 97 -28.81 -14.42 5.31
N THR A 98 -28.78 -15.74 5.19
CA THR A 98 -27.58 -16.56 5.46
C THR A 98 -26.36 -16.07 4.68
N ALA A 99 -26.55 -15.65 3.42
CA ALA A 99 -25.49 -15.09 2.60
C ALA A 99 -24.91 -13.79 3.20
N THR A 100 -25.75 -12.91 3.76
CA THR A 100 -25.28 -11.68 4.40
C THR A 100 -24.60 -11.95 5.74
N GLN A 101 -25.05 -12.97 6.49
CA GLN A 101 -24.37 -13.43 7.70
C GLN A 101 -22.95 -13.94 7.40
N GLU A 102 -22.77 -14.70 6.32
CA GLU A 102 -21.46 -15.14 5.85
C GLU A 102 -20.57 -13.97 5.43
N VAL A 103 -21.13 -12.96 4.76
CA VAL A 103 -20.41 -11.73 4.41
C VAL A 103 -19.95 -10.99 5.66
N PHE A 104 -20.84 -10.81 6.65
CA PHE A 104 -20.50 -10.18 7.93
C PHE A 104 -19.32 -10.89 8.60
N TRP A 105 -19.42 -12.21 8.77
CA TRP A 105 -18.35 -12.99 9.39
C TRP A 105 -17.03 -12.90 8.61
N THR A 106 -17.09 -12.97 7.28
CA THR A 106 -15.90 -12.91 6.41
C THR A 106 -15.21 -11.55 6.51
N VAL A 107 -15.97 -10.46 6.43
CA VAL A 107 -15.44 -9.08 6.53
C VAL A 107 -14.83 -8.85 7.90
N SER A 108 -15.55 -9.17 8.98
CA SER A 108 -15.05 -9.01 10.35
C SER A 108 -13.77 -9.81 10.60
N ARG A 109 -13.71 -11.05 10.09
CA ARG A 109 -12.51 -11.90 10.21
C ARG A 109 -11.33 -11.30 9.46
N ARG A 110 -11.53 -10.79 8.25
CA ARG A 110 -10.45 -10.16 7.45
C ARG A 110 -9.91 -8.93 8.14
N ILE A 111 -10.79 -8.02 8.58
CA ILE A 111 -10.41 -6.82 9.33
C ILE A 111 -9.60 -7.20 10.57
N HIS A 112 -10.08 -8.18 11.35
CA HIS A 112 -9.38 -8.64 12.55
C HIS A 112 -7.98 -9.22 12.24
N VAL A 113 -7.87 -10.10 11.24
CA VAL A 113 -6.57 -10.71 10.86
C VAL A 113 -5.58 -9.64 10.39
N VAL A 114 -6.01 -8.67 9.59
CA VAL A 114 -5.12 -7.61 9.11
C VAL A 114 -4.71 -6.69 10.27
N ALA A 115 -5.67 -6.25 11.09
CA ALA A 115 -5.40 -5.37 12.23
C ALA A 115 -4.41 -6.00 13.23
N THR A 116 -4.61 -7.27 13.59
CA THR A 116 -3.71 -8.00 14.50
C THR A 116 -2.31 -8.18 13.92
N ARG A 117 -2.19 -8.42 12.61
CA ARG A 117 -0.90 -8.52 11.94
C ARG A 117 -0.17 -7.18 11.88
N LEU A 118 -0.88 -6.08 11.60
CA LEU A 118 -0.30 -4.75 11.58
C LEU A 118 0.22 -4.35 12.97
N SER A 119 -0.59 -4.52 14.02
CA SER A 119 -0.17 -4.26 15.40
C SER A 119 1.06 -5.08 15.78
N ALA A 120 1.11 -6.37 15.45
CA ALA A 120 2.28 -7.19 15.73
C ALA A 120 3.55 -6.73 14.99
N LEU A 121 3.42 -6.18 13.78
CA LEU A 121 4.54 -5.62 13.02
C LEU A 121 5.01 -4.29 13.61
N GLU A 122 4.08 -3.43 14.05
CA GLU A 122 4.39 -2.18 14.73
C GLU A 122 5.16 -2.42 16.03
N ASP A 123 4.71 -3.38 16.85
CA ASP A 123 5.39 -3.76 18.09
C ASP A 123 6.81 -4.29 17.83
N GLN A 124 6.98 -5.12 16.79
CA GLN A 124 8.30 -5.63 16.40
C GLN A 124 9.22 -4.52 15.90
N ALA A 125 8.70 -3.60 15.06
CA ALA A 125 9.48 -2.49 14.54
C ALA A 125 9.93 -1.54 15.66
N ALA A 126 9.05 -1.24 16.62
CA ALA A 126 9.39 -0.45 17.80
C ALA A 126 10.50 -1.14 18.62
N GLY A 127 10.35 -2.45 18.89
CA GLY A 127 11.38 -3.20 19.62
C GLY A 127 12.73 -3.29 18.92
N ILE A 128 12.77 -3.30 17.58
CA ILE A 128 14.02 -3.23 16.80
C ILE A 128 14.64 -1.83 16.91
N ALA A 129 13.82 -0.78 16.80
CA ALA A 129 14.29 0.60 16.91
C ALA A 129 14.88 0.87 18.30
N ASP A 130 14.23 0.42 19.37
CA ASP A 130 14.69 0.56 20.75
C ASP A 130 16.02 -0.15 20.98
N LYS A 131 16.19 -1.37 20.44
CA LYS A 131 17.46 -2.09 20.48
C LYS A 131 18.56 -1.36 19.72
N GLY A 132 18.26 -0.88 18.51
CA GLY A 132 19.21 -0.09 17.73
C GLY A 132 19.65 1.19 18.45
N LEU A 133 18.73 1.86 19.15
CA LEU A 133 19.03 3.02 19.98
C LEU A 133 19.92 2.64 21.17
N ALA A 134 19.62 1.55 21.88
CA ALA A 134 20.43 1.07 22.99
C ALA A 134 21.85 0.65 22.54
N ASP A 135 21.96 -0.04 21.40
CA ASP A 135 23.24 -0.44 20.82
C ASP A 135 24.05 0.79 20.40
N ALA A 136 23.42 1.79 19.77
CA ALA A 136 24.09 3.03 19.39
C ALA A 136 24.56 3.82 20.62
N GLN A 137 23.74 3.91 21.67
CA GLN A 137 24.11 4.54 22.94
C GLN A 137 25.29 3.83 23.60
N SER A 138 25.22 2.50 23.74
CA SER A 138 26.30 1.72 24.34
C SER A 138 27.62 1.83 23.54
N PHE A 139 27.54 1.91 22.20
CA PHE A 139 28.72 2.12 21.36
C PHE A 139 29.33 3.51 21.56
N LEU A 140 28.51 4.56 21.61
CA LEU A 140 28.97 5.93 21.87
C LEU A 140 29.58 6.06 23.27
N GLU A 141 28.98 5.44 24.26
CA GLU A 141 29.51 5.38 25.63
C GLU A 141 30.83 4.62 25.69
N ALA A 142 30.93 3.48 25.00
CA ALA A 142 32.16 2.67 24.95
C ALA A 142 33.32 3.38 24.24
N GLN A 143 33.05 4.22 23.22
CA GLN A 143 34.08 5.04 22.59
C GLN A 143 34.47 6.28 23.43
N GLY A 144 33.65 6.73 24.38
CA GLY A 144 33.93 7.88 25.23
C GLY A 144 34.34 9.14 24.44
N SER A 145 35.27 9.95 24.99
CA SER A 145 35.78 11.16 24.32
C SER A 145 36.53 10.89 23.00
N THR A 146 36.87 9.62 22.71
CA THR A 146 37.59 9.26 21.48
C THR A 146 36.69 9.14 20.25
N ALA A 147 35.37 9.00 20.43
CA ALA A 147 34.38 9.04 19.33
C ALA A 147 34.42 10.37 18.55
N PHE A 148 34.76 11.46 19.25
CA PHE A 148 34.81 12.82 18.70
C PHE A 148 36.23 13.31 18.40
N THR A 149 37.27 12.55 18.76
CA THR A 149 38.62 12.86 18.32
C THR A 149 38.81 12.35 16.90
N SER A 150 38.62 13.25 15.93
CA SER A 150 39.16 13.10 14.59
C SER A 150 40.63 12.69 14.72
N ARG A 151 40.94 11.47 14.32
CA ARG A 151 42.31 10.92 14.34
C ARG A 151 43.09 11.69 13.28
N GLN A 152 43.66 12.83 13.69
CA GLN A 152 44.64 13.54 12.88
C GLN A 152 45.79 12.55 12.65
N PRO A 153 46.14 12.20 11.41
CA PRO A 153 47.22 11.27 11.17
C PRO A 153 48.48 11.90 11.76
N ALA A 154 49.07 11.23 12.76
CA ALA A 154 50.37 11.59 13.30
C ALA A 154 51.36 11.59 12.13
N SER A 155 51.68 12.78 11.64
CA SER A 155 52.78 13.00 10.73
C SER A 155 54.03 12.48 11.43
N ALA A 156 54.58 11.39 10.89
CA ALA A 156 55.90 10.89 11.24
C ALA A 156 56.92 11.99 10.90
N ALA A 157 57.20 12.85 11.87
CA ALA A 157 58.33 13.75 11.86
C ALA A 157 59.51 12.99 12.45
N ASP A 158 60.31 12.37 11.58
CA ASP A 158 61.77 12.30 11.72
C ASP A 158 62.37 11.57 10.52
N SER A 159 62.77 12.36 9.52
CA SER A 159 63.69 11.94 8.46
C SER A 159 64.44 13.18 7.95
N PRO A 160 65.78 13.12 7.80
CA PRO A 160 66.60 14.28 7.46
C PRO A 160 66.36 14.79 6.02
N PRO A 161 66.64 16.08 5.73
CA PRO A 161 66.24 16.71 4.48
C PRO A 161 67.13 16.25 3.32
N ARG A 162 66.53 15.55 2.35
CA ARG A 162 67.15 15.28 1.05
C ARG A 162 66.81 16.45 0.10
N PRO A 163 67.77 17.00 -0.67
CA PRO A 163 67.48 18.08 -1.60
C PRO A 163 66.52 17.60 -2.70
N ARG A 164 65.35 18.25 -2.80
CA ARG A 164 64.32 17.95 -3.79
C ARG A 164 64.69 18.57 -5.14
N PRO A 165 64.47 17.88 -6.27
CA PRO A 165 64.39 18.56 -7.57
C PRO A 165 63.11 19.41 -7.64
N PRO A 166 63.07 20.49 -8.45
CA PRO A 166 61.89 21.35 -8.55
C PRO A 166 60.71 20.55 -9.13
N VAL A 167 59.67 20.39 -8.31
CA VAL A 167 58.40 19.80 -8.74
C VAL A 167 57.66 20.87 -9.56
N PRO A 168 57.15 20.55 -10.77
CA PRO A 168 56.32 21.48 -11.52
C PRO A 168 55.07 21.78 -10.69
N SER A 169 54.72 23.06 -10.59
CA SER A 169 53.55 23.59 -9.91
C SER A 169 52.30 22.73 -10.15
N GLN A 170 51.96 21.88 -9.18
CA GLN A 170 50.68 21.20 -9.16
C GLN A 170 49.60 22.23 -8.80
N PRO A 171 48.42 22.20 -9.46
CA PRO A 171 47.33 23.07 -9.09
C PRO A 171 46.89 22.73 -7.66
N THR A 172 46.68 23.76 -6.85
CA THR A 172 46.25 23.76 -5.43
C THR A 172 44.94 23.00 -5.13
N ASP A 173 44.33 22.38 -6.15
CA ASP A 173 43.09 21.60 -6.06
C ASP A 173 43.22 20.27 -5.33
N LEU A 174 44.43 19.79 -5.07
CA LEU A 174 44.66 18.55 -4.29
C LEU A 174 44.68 18.77 -2.77
N LEU A 175 44.67 20.03 -2.30
CA LEU A 175 44.62 20.37 -0.87
C LEU A 175 43.21 20.74 -0.39
N LEU A 176 42.23 20.78 -1.29
CA LEU A 176 40.85 21.05 -0.93
C LEU A 176 40.15 19.74 -0.58
N ALA A 177 39.42 19.76 0.54
CA ALA A 177 38.78 18.61 1.15
C ALA A 177 38.12 17.68 0.11
N PRO A 178 38.19 16.34 0.28
CA PRO A 178 37.68 15.36 -0.70
C PRO A 178 36.26 15.64 -1.21
N TYR A 179 35.44 16.29 -0.38
CA TYR A 179 34.06 16.64 -0.69
C TYR A 179 33.86 17.88 -1.57
N ARG A 180 34.86 18.76 -1.73
CA ARG A 180 34.69 19.98 -2.51
C ARG A 180 34.42 19.67 -3.98
N ARG A 181 35.15 18.70 -4.55
CA ARG A 181 35.01 18.33 -5.96
C ARG A 181 33.65 17.69 -6.24
N TRP A 182 33.22 16.79 -5.37
CA TRP A 182 31.87 16.21 -5.41
C TRP A 182 30.79 17.30 -5.29
N PHE A 183 30.94 18.25 -4.37
CA PHE A 183 29.98 19.35 -4.19
C PHE A 183 29.91 20.28 -5.41
N LEU A 184 31.05 20.66 -6.00
CA LEU A 184 31.10 21.48 -7.21
C LEU A 184 30.51 20.76 -8.44
N ASP A 185 30.69 19.44 -8.53
CA ASP A 185 30.14 18.64 -9.63
C ASP A 185 28.62 18.45 -9.51
N HIS A 186 28.06 18.48 -8.29
CA HIS A 186 26.64 18.20 -8.04
C HIS A 186 25.79 19.45 -7.79
N PHE A 187 26.41 20.61 -7.55
CA PHE A 187 25.72 21.88 -7.37
C PHE A 187 26.25 22.94 -8.33
N ALA A 188 25.41 23.32 -9.31
CA ALA A 188 25.77 24.30 -10.34
C ALA A 188 26.03 25.73 -9.79
N PHE A 189 25.59 26.03 -8.56
CA PHE A 189 25.78 27.34 -7.90
C PHE A 189 26.19 27.17 -6.43
N PRO A 190 27.46 26.83 -6.16
CA PRO A 190 27.93 26.46 -4.83
C PRO A 190 28.20 27.66 -3.92
N TYR A 191 28.24 28.88 -4.47
CA TYR A 191 28.23 30.12 -3.72
C TYR A 191 27.12 30.99 -4.31
N LEU A 192 26.08 31.20 -3.50
CA LEU A 192 25.05 32.23 -3.55
C LEU A 192 25.05 33.10 -4.82
N THR A 193 23.96 32.98 -5.59
CA THR A 193 23.61 33.97 -6.63
C THR A 193 23.45 35.34 -5.98
N ALA A 194 23.62 36.41 -6.76
CA ALA A 194 23.56 37.81 -6.32
C ALA A 194 22.20 38.28 -5.73
N ALA A 195 21.32 37.36 -5.35
CA ALA A 195 20.03 37.61 -4.71
C ALA A 195 20.12 37.76 -3.17
N ASP A 196 21.31 37.64 -2.59
CA ASP A 196 21.57 37.81 -1.15
C ASP A 196 22.30 39.14 -0.83
N LYS A 197 22.05 40.17 -1.65
CA LYS A 197 22.48 41.56 -1.40
C LYS A 197 21.32 42.52 -1.39
#